data_AF-A0A9D9G859-F1
#
_entry.id   AF-A0A9D9G859-F1
#
_cell.length_a   1.000
_cell.length_b   1.000
_cell.length_c   1.000
_cell.angle_alpha   90.00
_cell.angle_beta   90.00
_cell.angle_gamma   90.00
#
_symmetry.space_group_name_H-M   'P 1'
#
loop_
_entity.id
_entity.type
_entity.pdbx_description
1 polymer ?
#
loop_
_entity_poly.entity_id
_entity_poly.type
_entity_poly.pdbx_seq_one_letter_code
_entity_poly.pdbx_strand_id
1 'polypeptide(L)'
;MVCQLSNRKIWGSKYIQKLESDLKEYGKGYTFRNLKYMSQFSNNFRYDEFGKQPVSQIPWGTIVKIMQKSNTHDEMLWYINATYQNGWSRSMVLNQIEMKAYERSLIL
;
A
#
# COMPACT_ATOMS: atom_id res chain seq x y z
N MET A 1 -7.07 1.67 10.75
CA MET A 1 -7.05 3.15 10.82
C MET A 1 -7.00 3.81 9.44
N VAL A 2 -6.31 3.26 8.44
CA VAL A 2 -6.22 3.86 7.08
C VAL A 2 -7.53 3.79 6.27
N CYS A 3 -8.37 2.77 6.48
CA CYS A 3 -9.59 2.58 5.68
C CYS A 3 -10.84 3.34 6.14
N GLN A 4 -10.85 4.03 7.30
CA GLN A 4 -12.04 4.77 7.76
C GLN A 4 -12.06 6.25 7.35
N LEU A 5 -11.05 6.68 6.62
CA LEU A 5 -10.89 8.06 6.17
C LEU A 5 -11.45 8.30 4.75
N SER A 6 -11.98 7.25 4.11
CA SER A 6 -12.36 7.18 2.69
C SER A 6 -13.71 7.80 2.33
N ASN A 7 -14.14 8.87 3.01
CA ASN A 7 -15.33 9.62 2.61
C ASN A 7 -15.04 11.06 2.16
N ARG A 8 -13.76 11.42 2.01
CA ARG A 8 -13.36 12.72 1.46
C ARG A 8 -12.41 12.51 0.29
N LYS A 9 -12.96 12.73 -0.92
CA LYS A 9 -12.26 12.89 -2.20
C LYS A 9 -10.85 13.44 -2.00
N ILE A 10 -9.85 12.70 -2.49
CA ILE A 10 -8.48 13.13 -2.80
C ILE A 10 -7.95 14.22 -1.87
N TRP A 11 -7.19 13.81 -0.86
CA TRP A 11 -6.57 14.73 0.07
C TRP A 11 -5.57 15.65 -0.62
N GLY A 12 -5.93 16.93 -0.76
CA GLY A 12 -5.08 17.95 -1.36
C GLY A 12 -3.79 18.18 -0.58
N SER A 13 -2.75 18.72 -1.24
CA SER A 13 -1.41 18.91 -0.67
C SER A 13 -1.40 19.70 0.65
N LYS A 14 -2.19 20.78 0.75
CA LYS A 14 -2.32 21.58 1.98
C LYS A 14 -2.90 20.77 3.16
N TYR A 15 -3.82 19.86 2.88
CA TYR A 15 -4.40 18.99 3.91
C TYR A 15 -3.39 17.95 4.40
N ILE A 16 -2.62 17.36 3.48
CA ILE A 16 -1.54 16.41 3.84
C ILE A 16 -0.45 17.09 4.67
N GLN A 17 -0.07 18.33 4.36
CA GLN A 17 0.90 19.10 5.15
C GLN A 17 0.41 19.35 6.57
N LYS A 18 -0.87 19.72 6.72
CA LYS A 18 -1.48 19.88 8.04
C LYS A 18 -1.47 18.56 8.82
N LEU A 19 -1.88 17.47 8.18
CA LEU A 19 -1.86 16.13 8.79
C LEU A 19 -0.46 15.69 9.22
N GLU A 20 0.58 15.96 8.43
CA GLU A 20 1.96 15.67 8.84
C GLU A 20 2.32 16.42 10.12
N SER A 21 1.99 17.72 10.20
CA SER A 21 2.25 18.51 11.39
C SER A 21 1.49 17.97 12.60
N ASP A 22 0.21 17.64 12.43
CA ASP A 22 -0.66 17.13 13.49
C ASP A 22 -0.21 15.74 13.98
N LEU A 23 0.33 14.91 13.09
CA LEU A 23 0.70 13.52 13.37
C LEU A 23 2.20 13.33 13.72
N LYS A 24 2.99 14.40 13.67
CA LYS A 24 4.46 14.35 13.83
C LYS A 24 4.89 13.70 15.13
N GLU A 25 4.16 13.94 16.21
CA GLU A 25 4.45 13.41 17.56
C GLU A 25 4.10 11.92 17.69
N TYR A 26 3.22 11.40 16.84
CA TYR A 26 2.75 10.01 16.87
C TYR A 26 3.69 9.05 16.13
N GLY A 27 4.80 9.56 15.58
CA GLY A 27 5.93 8.76 15.12
C GLY A 27 6.41 9.06 13.71
N LYS A 28 7.56 8.47 13.36
CA LYS A 28 8.25 8.68 12.07
C LYS A 28 7.50 8.14 10.84
N GLY A 29 6.38 7.44 11.06
CA GLY A 29 5.55 6.87 10.00
C GLY A 29 4.72 7.90 9.23
N TYR A 30 4.47 9.08 9.79
CA TYR A 30 3.50 10.06 9.28
C TYR A 30 4.12 11.24 8.52
N THR A 31 5.22 10.99 7.82
CA THR A 31 5.80 12.01 6.92
C THR A 31 4.85 12.36 5.78
N PHE A 32 4.97 13.56 5.22
CA PHE A 32 4.20 14.02 4.06
C PHE A 32 4.21 13.00 2.92
N ARG A 33 5.40 12.42 2.66
CA ARG A 33 5.59 11.39 1.64
C ARG A 33 4.76 10.14 1.95
N ASN A 34 4.80 9.64 3.19
CA ASN A 34 4.03 8.46 3.57
C ASN A 34 2.53 8.71 3.56
N LEU A 35 2.08 9.89 4.01
CA LEU A 35 0.68 10.30 3.97
C LEU A 35 0.17 10.42 2.53
N LYS A 36 1.01 10.88 1.60
CA LYS A 36 0.69 10.86 0.16
C LYS A 36 0.49 9.43 -0.35
N TYR A 37 1.33 8.49 0.05
CA TYR A 37 1.13 7.08 -0.31
C TYR A 37 -0.12 6.49 0.33
N MET A 38 -0.45 6.84 1.58
CA MET A 38 -1.69 6.39 2.23
C MET A 38 -2.92 6.91 1.50
N SER A 39 -2.90 8.18 1.07
CA SER A 39 -3.94 8.78 0.23
C SER A 39 -4.05 8.06 -1.12
N GLN A 40 -2.93 7.84 -1.82
CA GLN A 40 -2.92 7.09 -3.08
C GLN A 40 -3.49 5.67 -2.92
N PHE A 41 -3.08 4.95 -1.88
CA PHE A 41 -3.60 3.63 -1.58
C PHE A 41 -5.11 3.64 -1.35
N SER A 42 -5.62 4.60 -0.57
CA SER A 42 -7.07 4.72 -0.35
C SER A 42 -7.87 5.08 -1.61
N ASN A 43 -7.24 5.67 -2.62
CA ASN A 43 -7.89 6.00 -3.89
C ASN A 43 -7.80 4.83 -4.89
N ASN A 44 -6.70 4.07 -4.88
CA ASN A 44 -6.51 2.95 -5.78
C ASN A 44 -7.34 1.74 -5.33
N PHE A 45 -7.50 1.53 -4.03
CA PHE A 45 -8.15 0.34 -3.50
C PHE A 45 -9.45 0.62 -2.75
N ARG A 46 -10.46 -0.20 -3.02
CA ARG A 46 -11.66 -0.30 -2.20
C ARG A 46 -11.39 -1.20 -1.00
N TYR A 47 -12.14 -0.97 0.08
CA TYR A 47 -11.97 -1.72 1.33
C TYR A 47 -12.24 -3.23 1.18
N ASP A 48 -13.14 -3.60 0.28
CA ASP A 48 -13.56 -4.97 0.03
C ASP A 48 -12.56 -5.79 -0.79
N GLU A 49 -11.60 -5.16 -1.48
CA GLU A 49 -10.64 -5.84 -2.37
C GLU A 49 -9.61 -6.68 -1.64
N PHE A 50 -9.28 -6.32 -0.40
CA PHE A 50 -8.25 -7.02 0.37
C PHE A 50 -8.82 -8.11 1.28
N GLY A 51 -10.13 -8.16 1.51
CA GLY A 51 -10.63 -8.78 2.74
C GLY A 51 -10.05 -8.11 3.99
N LYS A 52 -10.54 -8.46 5.18
CA LYS A 52 -10.20 -7.72 6.42
C LYS A 52 -8.73 -7.81 6.86
N GLN A 53 -7.90 -8.67 6.28
CA GLN A 53 -6.65 -9.13 6.93
C GLN A 53 -5.33 -8.73 6.26
N PRO A 54 -5.12 -8.80 4.92
CA PRO A 54 -3.79 -8.68 4.31
C PRO A 54 -3.07 -7.38 4.62
N VAL A 55 -3.77 -6.25 4.50
CA VAL A 55 -3.17 -4.91 4.66
C VAL A 55 -2.72 -4.64 6.10
N SER A 56 -3.37 -5.27 7.09
CA SER A 56 -3.01 -5.09 8.51
C SER A 56 -1.79 -5.91 8.93
N GLN A 57 -1.49 -6.99 8.22
CA GLN A 57 -0.41 -7.93 8.57
C GLN A 57 0.88 -7.62 7.81
N ILE A 58 0.80 -6.85 6.72
CA ILE A 58 1.97 -6.44 5.94
C ILE A 58 2.45 -5.06 6.44
N PRO A 59 3.74 -4.90 6.78
CA PRO A 59 4.29 -3.61 7.16
C PRO A 59 4.04 -2.55 6.07
N TRP A 60 3.52 -1.39 6.45
CA TRP A 60 3.13 -0.34 5.50
C TRP A 60 4.21 0.03 4.47
N GLY A 61 5.48 0.13 4.88
CA GLY A 61 6.56 0.44 3.94
C GLY A 61 6.79 -0.64 2.88
N THR A 62 6.36 -1.89 3.11
CA THR A 62 6.37 -2.96 2.11
C THR A 62 5.25 -2.75 1.09
N ILE A 63 4.05 -2.37 1.54
CA ILE A 63 2.93 -2.01 0.66
C ILE A 63 3.31 -0.84 -0.25
N VAL A 64 3.94 0.20 0.31
CA VAL A 64 4.46 1.34 -0.48
C VAL A 64 5.45 0.86 -1.56
N LYS A 65 6.30 -0.13 -1.26
CA LYS A 65 7.26 -0.65 -2.23
C LYS A 65 6.61 -1.44 -3.35
N ILE A 66 5.56 -2.21 -3.05
CA ILE A 66 4.74 -2.88 -4.06
C ILE A 66 4.09 -1.82 -4.97
N MET A 67 3.43 -0.82 -4.38
CA MET A 67 2.79 0.27 -5.15
C MET A 67 3.76 1.03 -6.06
N GLN A 68 5.01 1.22 -5.62
CA GLN A 68 6.04 1.92 -6.40
C GLN A 68 6.56 1.10 -7.59
N LYS A 69 6.44 -0.23 -7.55
CA LYS A 69 7.09 -1.12 -8.51
C LYS A 69 6.11 -1.86 -9.42
N SER A 70 4.83 -1.89 -9.07
CA SER A 70 3.78 -2.44 -9.91
C SER A 70 3.21 -1.38 -10.86
N ASN A 71 2.80 -1.81 -12.05
CA ASN A 71 2.33 -0.94 -13.12
C ASN A 71 0.81 -0.83 -13.16
N THR A 72 0.10 -1.85 -12.66
CA THR A 72 -1.36 -1.90 -12.69
C THR A 72 -1.96 -2.16 -11.30
N HIS A 73 -3.25 -1.86 -11.17
CA HIS A 73 -4.02 -2.18 -9.97
C HIS A 73 -4.01 -3.67 -9.66
N ASP A 74 -4.27 -4.50 -10.67
CA ASP A 74 -4.32 -5.96 -10.54
C ASP A 74 -2.96 -6.53 -10.11
N GLU A 75 -1.87 -6.01 -10.67
CA GLU A 75 -0.51 -6.41 -10.29
C GLU A 75 -0.23 -6.05 -8.82
N MET A 76 -0.58 -4.83 -8.38
CA MET A 76 -0.42 -4.43 -6.98
C MET A 76 -1.24 -5.32 -6.04
N LEU A 77 -2.51 -5.56 -6.37
CA LEU A 77 -3.41 -6.38 -5.57
C LEU A 77 -2.88 -7.81 -5.46
N TRP A 78 -2.40 -8.36 -6.57
CA TRP A 78 -1.79 -9.69 -6.62
C TRP A 78 -0.58 -9.79 -5.69
N TYR A 79 0.38 -8.86 -5.78
CA TYR A 79 1.57 -8.90 -4.91
C TYR A 79 1.24 -8.70 -3.44
N ILE A 80 0.25 -7.85 -3.10
CA ILE A 80 -0.20 -7.68 -1.71
C ILE A 80 -0.78 -8.99 -1.18
N ASN A 81 -1.67 -9.64 -1.94
CA ASN A 81 -2.25 -10.91 -1.55
C ASN A 81 -1.20 -12.02 -1.48
N ALA A 82 -0.33 -12.15 -2.47
CA ALA A 82 0.74 -13.14 -2.47
C ALA A 82 1.72 -12.94 -1.31
N THR A 83 2.03 -11.69 -0.93
CA THR A 83 2.87 -11.39 0.24
C THR A 83 2.23 -11.87 1.52
N TYR A 84 0.93 -11.63 1.68
CA TYR A 84 0.18 -12.08 2.86
C TYR A 84 0.08 -13.61 2.91
N GLN A 85 -0.36 -14.26 1.83
CA GLN A 85 -0.58 -15.70 1.78
C GLN A 85 0.72 -16.51 1.97
N ASN A 86 1.83 -16.04 1.40
CA ASN A 86 3.12 -16.74 1.47
C ASN A 86 4.02 -16.25 2.61
N GLY A 87 3.57 -15.29 3.42
CA GLY A 87 4.37 -14.72 4.51
C GLY A 87 5.68 -14.06 4.05
N TRP A 88 5.70 -13.46 2.86
CA TRP A 88 6.93 -12.89 2.31
C TRP A 88 7.43 -11.70 3.11
N SER A 89 8.74 -11.72 3.41
CA SER A 89 9.43 -10.53 3.90
C SER A 89 9.50 -9.46 2.80
N ARG A 90 9.89 -8.23 3.16
CA ARG A 90 10.08 -7.15 2.19
C ARG A 90 11.06 -7.54 1.08
N SER A 91 12.18 -8.17 1.41
CA SER A 91 13.17 -8.56 0.40
C SER A 91 12.64 -9.65 -0.52
N MET A 92 11.83 -10.58 0.00
CA MET A 92 11.24 -11.65 -0.80
C MET A 92 10.23 -11.10 -1.81
N VAL A 93 9.28 -10.25 -1.41
CA VAL A 93 8.33 -9.67 -2.38
C VAL A 93 9.04 -8.80 -3.43
N LEU A 94 10.08 -8.06 -3.04
CA LEU A 94 10.87 -7.26 -3.99
C LEU A 94 11.57 -8.16 -5.03
N ASN A 95 12.14 -9.27 -4.60
CA ASN A 95 12.72 -10.26 -5.50
C ASN A 95 11.64 -10.88 -6.42
N GLN A 96 10.47 -11.23 -5.89
CA GLN A 96 9.36 -11.76 -6.71
C GLN A 96 8.88 -10.77 -7.78
N ILE A 97 8.85 -9.47 -7.45
CA ILE A 97 8.57 -8.40 -8.43
C ILE A 97 9.66 -8.36 -9.50
N GLU A 98 10.94 -8.37 -9.13
CA GLU A 98 12.05 -8.38 -10.08
C GLU A 98 12.03 -9.60 -11.00
N MET A 99 11.62 -10.74 -10.47
CA MET A 99 11.45 -11.96 -11.24
C MET A 99 10.19 -11.94 -12.12
N LYS A 100 9.28 -10.97 -12.00
CA LYS A 100 8.00 -10.93 -12.73
C LYS A 100 7.05 -12.07 -12.35
N ALA A 101 6.89 -12.31 -11.05
CA ALA A 101 6.06 -13.40 -10.55
C ALA A 101 4.58 -13.26 -10.93
N TYR A 102 4.06 -12.03 -10.95
CA TYR A 102 2.70 -11.74 -11.42
C TYR A 102 2.49 -12.19 -12.86
N GLU A 103 3.37 -11.77 -13.77
CA GLU A 103 3.26 -12.10 -15.20
C GLU A 103 3.35 -13.61 -15.44
N ARG A 104 4.22 -14.31 -14.70
CA ARG A 104 4.27 -15.78 -14.76
C ARG A 104 2.97 -16.43 -14.27
N SER A 105 2.30 -15.83 -13.30
CA SER A 105 1.03 -16.36 -12.77
C SER A 105 -0.14 -16.23 -13.75
N LEU A 106 -0.04 -15.39 -14.78
CA LEU A 106 -1.08 -15.21 -15.81
C LEU A 106 -1.02 -16.24 -16.95
N ILE A 107 0.06 -17.02 -17.03
CA ILE A 107 0.32 -17.99 -18.11
C ILE A 107 -0.03 -19.43 -17.67
N LEU A 108 -0.30 -19.62 -16.37
CA LEU A 108 -0.68 -20.88 -15.74
C LEU A 108 -2.20 -20.99 -15.62
#